data_AF-R0KNX3-F1
#
_entry.id   AF-R0KNX3-F1
#
_cell.length_a   1.000
_cell.length_b   1.000
_cell.length_c   1.000
_cell.angle_alpha   90.00
_cell.angle_beta   90.00
_cell.angle_gamma   90.00
#
_symmetry.space_group_name_H-M   'P 1'
#
loop_
_entity.id
_entity.type
_entity.pdbx_description
1 polymer ?
#
loop_
_entity_poly.entity_id
_entity_poly.type
_entity_poly.pdbx_seq_one_letter_code
_entity_poly.pdbx_strand_id
1 'polypeptide(L)'
;LKIDVLDPEELKSELAKEKWRPFCLRFEGVVEDFNYGTLLRLDCSKGYTEENTIFATRIQFFAIEIARNREGCNNAVYNSAKEPARA
;
A
#
# COMPACT_ATOMS: atom_id res chain seq x y z
N LEU A 1 -2.33 11.71 5.50
CA LEU A 1 -1.75 10.81 4.50
C LEU A 1 -2.55 10.93 3.23
N LYS A 2 -1.93 11.38 2.16
CA LYS A 2 -2.52 11.39 0.82
C LYS A 2 -2.32 9.99 0.22
N ILE A 3 -3.36 9.31 -0.26
CA ILE A 3 -3.29 7.86 -0.57
C ILE A 3 -3.08 7.51 -2.05
N ASP A 4 -3.31 8.45 -2.97
CA ASP A 4 -3.03 8.31 -4.40
C ASP A 4 -1.52 8.34 -4.66
N VAL A 5 -0.83 9.35 -4.11
CA VAL A 5 0.64 9.49 -4.16
C VAL A 5 1.18 9.61 -2.74
N LEU A 6 1.89 8.58 -2.30
CA LEU A 6 2.47 8.48 -0.98
C LEU A 6 3.84 9.16 -0.93
N ASP A 7 4.09 9.88 0.16
CA ASP A 7 5.43 10.29 0.53
C ASP A 7 6.11 9.14 1.30
N PRO A 8 7.26 8.61 0.83
CA PRO A 8 8.03 7.58 1.54
C PRO A 8 8.33 7.94 3.00
N GLU A 9 8.50 9.22 3.33
CA GLU A 9 8.81 9.66 4.69
C GLU A 9 7.63 9.48 5.65
N GLU A 10 6.39 9.50 5.16
CA GLU A 10 5.19 9.18 5.94
C GLU A 10 5.09 7.69 6.33
N LEU A 11 5.98 6.84 5.79
CA LEU A 11 6.05 5.40 6.06
C LEU A 11 7.37 4.97 6.71
N LYS A 12 8.49 5.62 6.37
CA LYS A 12 9.84 5.21 6.75
C LYS A 12 10.51 6.06 7.83
N SER A 13 10.09 7.32 8.03
CA SER A 13 10.69 8.15 9.06
C SER A 13 10.47 7.53 10.45
N GLU A 14 11.35 7.85 11.41
CA GLU A 14 11.20 7.32 12.77
C GLU A 14 9.85 7.72 13.40
N LEU A 15 9.42 8.97 13.18
CA LEU A 15 8.10 9.45 13.60
C LEU A 15 6.95 8.69 12.93
N ALA A 16 7.07 8.33 11.65
CA ALA A 16 6.09 7.51 10.97
C ALA A 16 6.06 6.09 11.56
N LYS A 17 7.22 5.48 11.81
CA LYS A 17 7.31 4.15 12.42
C LYS A 17 6.65 4.13 13.80
N GLU A 18 6.86 5.16 14.62
CA GLU A 18 6.20 5.28 15.93
C GLU A 18 4.68 5.33 15.83
N LYS A 19 4.12 5.96 14.78
CA LYS A 19 2.68 5.97 14.51
C LYS A 19 2.15 4.64 13.97
N TRP A 20 2.91 3.99 13.07
CA TRP A 20 2.50 2.74 12.42
C TRP A 20 2.63 1.52 13.33
N ARG A 21 3.64 1.45 14.21
CA ARG A 21 3.84 0.32 15.13
C ARG A 21 2.59 -0.06 15.93
N PRO A 22 1.94 0.85 16.70
CA PRO A 22 0.74 0.49 17.47
C PRO A 22 -0.46 0.19 16.58
N PHE A 23 -0.48 0.66 15.33
CA PHE A 23 -1.50 0.26 14.37
C PHE A 23 -1.27 -1.18 13.89
N CYS A 24 -0.05 -1.54 13.50
CA CYS A 24 0.29 -2.89 13.06
C CYS A 24 0.07 -3.93 14.16
N LEU A 25 0.52 -3.66 15.39
CA LEU A 25 0.40 -4.58 16.53
C LEU A 25 -1.06 -4.90 16.91
N ARG A 26 -2.03 -4.02 16.59
CA ARG A 26 -3.45 -4.30 16.83
C ARG A 26 -3.99 -5.49 16.03
N PHE A 27 -3.26 -5.93 15.00
CA PHE A 27 -3.64 -7.06 14.16
C PHE A 27 -2.84 -8.33 14.46
N GLU A 28 -1.98 -8.31 15.48
CA GLU A 28 -1.28 -9.50 15.95
C GLU A 28 -2.30 -10.57 16.40
N GLY A 29 -2.19 -11.78 15.85
CA GLY A 29 -3.14 -12.88 16.09
C GLY A 29 -4.49 -12.75 15.39
N VAL A 30 -4.77 -11.62 14.71
CA VAL A 30 -6.00 -11.40 13.92
C VAL A 30 -5.73 -11.61 12.44
N VAL A 31 -4.58 -11.11 11.96
CA VAL A 31 -4.14 -11.24 10.57
C VAL A 31 -2.91 -12.13 10.53
N GLU A 32 -2.99 -13.22 9.77
CA GLU A 32 -1.84 -14.08 9.51
C GLU A 32 -0.71 -13.30 8.85
N ASP A 33 0.51 -13.48 9.37
CA ASP A 33 1.72 -12.73 9.04
C ASP A 33 1.50 -11.21 8.89
N PHE A 34 0.83 -10.59 9.85
CA PHE A 34 0.55 -9.15 9.84
C PHE A 34 1.82 -8.30 9.59
N ASN A 35 2.98 -8.75 10.06
CA ASN A 35 4.27 -8.09 9.91
C ASN A 35 5.08 -8.55 8.68
N TYR A 36 4.54 -9.42 7.82
CA TYR A 36 5.21 -9.88 6.61
C TYR A 36 5.60 -8.72 5.69
N GLY A 37 6.80 -8.77 5.14
CA GLY A 37 7.32 -7.78 4.22
C GLY A 37 6.72 -7.87 2.83
N THR A 38 6.21 -6.78 2.29
CA THR A 38 5.62 -6.72 0.95
C THR A 38 5.98 -5.42 0.23
N LEU A 39 5.73 -5.40 -1.08
CA LEU A 39 5.96 -4.25 -1.95
C LEU A 39 4.69 -3.40 -2.06
N LEU A 40 4.82 -2.12 -1.78
CA LEU A 40 3.74 -1.13 -1.88
C LEU A 40 4.10 -0.07 -2.94
N ARG A 41 3.12 0.29 -3.78
CA ARG A 41 3.26 1.35 -4.79
C ARG A 41 3.15 2.72 -4.15
N LEU A 42 4.06 3.64 -4.46
CA LEU A 42 4.00 5.02 -4.00
C LEU A 42 2.88 5.79 -4.71
N ASP A 43 2.87 5.74 -6.04
CA ASP A 43 1.81 6.26 -6.91
C ASP A 43 0.94 5.08 -7.39
N CYS A 44 -0.36 5.12 -7.07
CA CYS A 44 -1.31 4.06 -7.42
C CYS A 44 -1.57 3.95 -8.92
N SER A 45 -1.31 5.00 -9.71
CA SER A 45 -1.53 5.03 -11.15
C SER A 45 -0.40 4.37 -11.95
N LYS A 46 0.76 4.16 -11.32
CA LYS A 46 1.96 3.59 -11.92
C LYS A 46 2.13 2.12 -11.52
N GLY A 47 2.94 1.38 -12.29
CA GLY A 47 3.30 0.00 -11.98
C GLY A 47 4.33 -0.13 -10.85
N TYR A 48 4.72 -1.35 -10.53
CA TYR A 48 5.86 -1.63 -9.66
C TYR A 48 7.16 -1.39 -10.43
N THR A 49 7.87 -0.32 -10.06
CA THR A 49 9.22 0.02 -10.54
C THR A 49 10.10 0.35 -9.34
N GLU A 50 11.42 0.38 -9.51
CA GLU A 50 12.35 0.75 -8.42
C GLU A 50 12.00 2.10 -7.78
N GLU A 51 11.70 3.10 -8.61
CA GLU A 51 11.35 4.46 -8.18
C GLU A 51 9.95 4.57 -7.56
N ASN A 52 9.02 3.68 -7.91
CA ASN A 52 7.62 3.73 -7.46
C ASN A 52 7.29 2.70 -6.37
N THR A 53 8.28 2.01 -5.83
CA THR A 53 8.04 0.89 -4.91
C THR A 53 8.75 1.08 -3.59
N ILE A 54 8.06 0.75 -2.50
CA ILE A 54 8.61 0.76 -1.17
C ILE A 54 8.34 -0.56 -0.46
N PHE A 55 9.27 -0.96 0.41
CA PHE A 55 9.05 -2.09 1.31
C PHE A 55 8.19 -1.64 2.49
N ALA A 56 7.10 -2.36 2.74
CA ALA A 56 6.15 -2.10 3.82
C ALA A 56 5.72 -3.42 4.47
N THR A 57 5.12 -3.35 5.66
CA THR A 57 4.47 -4.51 6.27
C THR A 57 3.13 -4.82 5.61
N ARG A 58 2.67 -6.07 5.71
CA ARG A 58 1.37 -6.53 5.18
C ARG A 58 0.22 -5.67 5.71
N ILE A 59 0.23 -5.29 6.98
CA ILE A 59 -0.79 -4.39 7.55
C ILE A 59 -0.76 -2.99 6.94
N GLN A 60 0.43 -2.40 6.74
CA GLN A 60 0.54 -1.11 6.06
C GLN A 60 0.01 -1.18 4.64
N PHE A 61 0.36 -2.25 3.91
CA PHE A 61 -0.14 -2.50 2.57
C PHE A 61 -1.67 -2.60 2.55
N PHE A 62 -2.27 -3.41 3.42
CA PHE A 62 -3.73 -3.54 3.51
C PHE A 62 -4.40 -2.22 3.85
N ALA A 63 -3.90 -1.49 4.85
CA ALA A 63 -4.49 -0.20 5.23
C ALA A 63 -4.57 0.76 4.03
N ILE A 64 -3.48 0.84 3.25
CA ILE A 64 -3.37 1.76 2.13
C ILE A 64 -4.16 1.27 0.91
N GLU A 65 -4.05 0.00 0.53
CA GLU A 65 -4.76 -0.54 -0.65
C GLU A 65 -6.28 -0.63 -0.41
N ILE A 66 -6.72 -0.90 0.83
CA ILE A 66 -8.14 -0.84 1.18
C ILE A 66 -8.65 0.61 1.05
N ALA A 67 -7.90 1.60 1.53
CA ALA A 67 -8.26 3.01 1.38
C ALA A 67 -8.32 3.40 -0.12
N ARG A 68 -7.32 3.02 -0.91
CA ARG A 68 -7.27 3.26 -2.37
C ARG A 68 -8.47 2.64 -3.09
N ASN A 69 -8.88 1.43 -2.71
CA ASN A 69 -10.05 0.79 -3.28
C ASN A 69 -11.35 1.53 -2.89
N ARG A 70 -11.47 1.97 -1.64
CA ARG A 70 -12.65 2.71 -1.16
C ARG A 70 -12.77 4.10 -1.78
N GLU A 71 -11.66 4.77 -2.05
CA GLU A 71 -11.62 6.10 -2.68
C GLU A 71 -11.58 6.03 -4.22
N GLY A 72 -11.50 4.83 -4.80
CA GLY A 72 -11.52 4.63 -6.25
C GLY A 72 -10.19 4.89 -6.96
N CYS A 73 -9.09 5.10 -6.24
CA CYS A 73 -7.75 5.32 -6.79
C CYS A 73 -7.28 4.13 -7.66
N ASN A 74 -7.70 2.92 -7.32
CA ASN A 74 -7.35 1.69 -8.06
C ASN A 74 -8.33 1.35 -9.21
N ASN A 75 -9.32 2.20 -9.49
CA ASN A 75 -10.30 1.93 -10.56
C ASN A 75 -9.62 1.78 -11.94
N ALA A 76 -8.57 2.54 -12.21
CA ALA A 76 -7.82 2.44 -13.46
C ALA A 76 -7.21 1.05 -13.66
N VAL A 77 -6.61 0.48 -12.60
CA VAL A 77 -6.04 -0.87 -12.60
C VAL A 77 -7.11 -1.93 -12.76
N TYR A 78 -8.24 -1.77 -12.06
CA TYR A 78 -9.37 -2.69 -12.17
C TYR A 78 -9.98 -2.70 -13.58
N ASN A 79 -10.10 -1.54 -14.21
CA ASN A 79 -10.66 -1.40 -15.55
C ASN A 79 -9.70 -1.95 -16.63
N SER A 80 -8.40 -1.66 -16.53
CA SER A 80 -7.41 -2.19 -17.48
C SER A 80 -7.29 -3.72 -17.41
N ALA A 81 -7.47 -4.31 -16.24
CA ALA A 81 -7.49 -5.76 -16.07
C ALA A 81 -8.71 -6.44 -16.72
N LYS A 82 -9.78 -5.70 -17.04
CA LYS A 82 -10.96 -6.21 -17.77
C LYS A 82 -10.80 -6.15 -19.28
N GLU A 83 -9.91 -5.30 -19.78
CA GLU A 83 -9.63 -5.25 -21.21
C GLU A 83 -8.84 -6.50 -21.59
N PRO A 84 -9.26 -7.27 -22.60
CA PRO A 84 -8.48 -8.40 -23.07
C PRO A 84 -7.11 -7.89 -23.51
N ALA A 85 -6.04 -8.56 -23.06
CA ALA A 85 -4.68 -8.22 -23.45
C ALA A 85 -4.65 -8.09 -24.98
N ARG A 86 -4.31 -6.89 -25.48
CA ARG A 86 -4.14 -6.68 -26.91
C ARG A 86 -3.05 -7.65 -27.39
N ALA A 87 -3.45 -8.57 -28.27
CA ALA A 87 -2.57 -9.55 -28.89
C ALA A 87 -1.51 -8.91 -29.79
#